data_AF-A0A971N4Z6-F1
#
_entry.id   AF-A0A971N4Z6-F1
#
_cell.length_a   1.000
_cell.length_b   1.000
_cell.length_c   1.000
_cell.angle_alpha   90.00
_cell.angle_beta   90.00
_cell.angle_gamma   90.00
#
_symmetry.space_group_name_H-M   'P 1'
#
loop_
_entity.id
_entity.type
_entity.pdbx_description
1 polymer ?
#
loop_
_entity_poly.entity_id
_entity_poly.type
_entity_poly.pdbx_seq_one_letter_code
_entity_poly.pdbx_strand_id
1 'polypeptide(L)'
;MPAKEGHSVSRRASSCLYLKKECENAYDKKVRFMWYEPAKTGAQKMLAAKLQAENIVFLENQQLEGWEVDIYLPRYYLVVEVDGFYHLSSKQQARDLEKDSQLRAAGYHVLRFTNAQVYQEGSKCVQEIKQLIAEHNHKLKEAGKLEKPKMNWQKRLAELKEQLKNEEKKDPGLDRGQ
;
A
#
# COMPACT_ATOMS: atom_id res chain seq x y z
N MET A 1 -15.25 17.08 57.32
CA MET A 1 -15.94 16.03 56.54
C MET A 1 -17.23 16.65 56.00
N PRO A 2 -17.42 16.72 54.67
CA PRO A 2 -18.17 15.70 53.91
C PRO A 2 -17.47 15.31 52.57
N ALA A 3 -17.53 14.06 52.08
CA ALA A 3 -18.57 13.43 51.21
C ALA A 3 -18.59 14.05 49.78
N LYS A 4 -18.11 13.39 48.72
CA LYS A 4 -18.58 12.21 47.95
C LYS A 4 -19.26 12.63 46.62
N GLU A 5 -18.86 11.93 45.55
CA GLU A 5 -19.60 11.59 44.31
C GLU A 5 -19.73 12.60 43.15
N GLY A 6 -19.61 12.06 41.92
CA GLY A 6 -20.37 12.55 40.77
C GLY A 6 -19.63 12.68 39.44
N HIS A 7 -19.90 11.78 38.50
CA HIS A 7 -19.48 11.74 37.09
C HIS A 7 -19.84 13.00 36.27
N SER A 8 -19.06 13.34 35.24
CA SER A 8 -19.58 13.68 33.89
C SER A 8 -18.47 13.86 32.84
N VAL A 9 -18.77 13.39 31.64
CA VAL A 9 -17.96 13.27 30.42
C VAL A 9 -17.78 14.63 29.72
N SER A 10 -16.67 14.87 29.00
CA SER A 10 -16.70 15.56 27.68
C SER A 10 -15.31 15.83 27.05
N ARG A 11 -15.11 15.18 25.89
CA ARG A 11 -14.48 15.65 24.63
C ARG A 11 -12.96 15.97 24.55
N ARG A 12 -12.34 15.19 23.64
CA ARG A 12 -11.40 15.58 22.56
C ARG A 12 -10.32 16.63 22.90
N ALA A 13 -9.06 16.27 22.78
CA ALA A 13 -8.34 16.26 21.50
C ALA A 13 -6.86 15.92 21.75
N SER A 14 -6.32 15.07 20.88
CA SER A 14 -4.89 14.81 20.74
C SER A 14 -4.12 16.12 20.58
N SER A 15 -3.13 16.35 21.43
CA SER A 15 -1.89 17.01 21.05
C SER A 15 -0.91 16.84 22.20
N CYS A 16 -0.22 15.70 22.24
CA CYS A 16 0.87 15.49 23.19
C CYS A 16 2.19 15.85 22.49
N LEU A 17 2.43 17.16 22.44
CA LEU A 17 3.71 17.78 22.17
C LEU A 17 4.66 17.45 23.33
N TYR A 18 5.53 16.45 23.16
CA TYR A 18 6.62 16.18 24.11
C TYR A 18 7.96 16.77 23.61
N LEU A 19 8.19 18.00 24.07
CA LEU A 19 9.38 18.49 24.76
C LEU A 19 10.77 18.07 24.24
N LYS A 20 11.42 19.04 23.58
CA LYS A 20 12.88 19.22 23.53
C LYS A 20 13.43 19.51 24.95
N LYS A 21 14.62 18.96 25.27
CA LYS A 21 15.72 19.58 26.04
C LYS A 21 16.95 18.67 25.91
N GLU A 22 17.91 19.02 25.06
CA GLU A 22 19.09 19.87 25.33
C GLU A 22 20.32 19.01 25.65
N CYS A 23 21.29 19.00 24.73
CA CYS A 23 22.72 18.98 25.03
C CYS A 23 23.43 19.73 23.89
N GLU A 24 24.21 20.71 24.30
CA GLU A 24 24.61 21.90 23.58
C GLU A 24 25.87 21.72 22.72
N ASN A 25 26.10 22.74 21.88
CA ASN A 25 27.39 23.23 21.42
C ASN A 25 28.16 22.41 20.39
N ALA A 26 27.97 22.76 19.11
CA ALA A 26 28.88 23.66 18.40
C ALA A 26 28.37 23.84 16.96
N TYR A 27 28.76 24.94 16.31
CA TYR A 27 28.46 25.32 14.92
C TYR A 27 27.22 26.17 14.68
N ASP A 28 27.43 27.45 14.98
CA ASP A 28 26.70 28.58 14.44
C ASP A 28 26.89 28.71 12.90
N LYS A 29 25.83 29.24 12.27
CA LYS A 29 25.68 29.81 10.91
C LYS A 29 25.33 28.88 9.73
N LYS A 30 24.00 28.81 9.50
CA LYS A 30 23.30 28.63 8.22
C LYS A 30 23.56 27.32 7.45
N VAL A 31 23.02 26.21 7.97
CA VAL A 31 22.62 25.10 7.10
C VAL A 31 21.20 25.38 6.64
N ARG A 32 21.05 26.06 5.50
CA ARG A 32 19.79 26.07 4.76
C ARG A 32 19.55 24.60 4.41
N PHE A 33 18.66 23.93 5.12
CA PHE A 33 18.20 22.58 4.78
C PHE A 33 17.59 22.66 3.38
N MET A 34 18.46 22.49 2.39
CA MET A 34 18.14 22.38 0.98
C MET A 34 17.63 20.96 0.84
N TRP A 35 16.33 20.79 1.09
CA TRP A 35 15.61 19.61 0.66
C TRP A 35 15.85 19.50 -0.85
N TYR A 36 16.73 18.59 -1.25
CA TYR A 36 16.88 18.23 -2.65
C TYR A 36 15.63 17.43 -2.99
N GLU A 37 14.60 18.11 -3.48
CA GLU A 37 13.56 17.45 -4.26
C GLU A 37 14.22 17.07 -5.59
N PRO A 38 14.46 15.78 -5.88
CA PRO A 38 14.96 15.40 -7.19
C PRO A 38 13.97 15.93 -8.23
N ALA A 39 14.47 16.81 -9.12
CA ALA A 39 13.65 17.37 -10.16
C ALA A 39 13.11 16.21 -11.02
N LYS A 40 11.78 16.04 -11.07
CA LYS A 40 11.11 15.02 -11.90
C LYS A 40 11.78 14.95 -13.26
N THR A 41 12.28 13.77 -13.64
CA THR A 41 12.99 13.61 -14.91
C THR A 41 12.05 13.98 -16.06
N GLY A 42 12.58 14.54 -17.15
CA GLY A 42 11.73 14.89 -18.29
C GLY A 42 10.99 13.67 -18.87
N ALA A 43 11.60 12.48 -18.74
CA ALA A 43 10.99 11.20 -19.09
C ALA A 43 9.79 10.87 -18.18
N GLN A 44 9.94 10.97 -16.85
CA GLN A 44 8.83 10.77 -15.90
C GLN A 44 7.66 11.71 -16.23
N LYS A 45 7.93 13.00 -16.48
CA LYS A 45 6.88 13.98 -16.85
C LYS A 45 6.17 13.59 -18.14
N MET A 46 6.90 13.15 -19.16
CA MET A 46 6.29 12.71 -20.42
C MET A 46 5.41 11.48 -20.21
N LEU A 47 5.90 10.48 -19.46
CA LEU A 47 5.15 9.27 -19.19
C LEU A 47 3.87 9.60 -18.39
N ALA A 48 3.98 10.42 -17.35
CA ALA A 48 2.85 10.91 -16.57
C ALA A 48 1.81 11.63 -17.45
N ALA A 49 2.25 12.52 -18.36
CA ALA A 49 1.34 13.21 -19.28
C ALA A 49 0.61 12.23 -20.22
N LYS A 50 1.29 11.19 -20.71
CA LYS A 50 0.66 10.16 -21.54
C LYS A 50 -0.35 9.31 -20.74
N LEU A 51 -0.03 8.96 -19.49
CA LEU A 51 -0.96 8.24 -18.61
C LEU A 51 -2.21 9.09 -18.28
N GLN A 52 -2.04 10.39 -18.08
CA GLN A 52 -3.15 11.34 -17.89
C GLN A 52 -4.06 11.41 -19.13
N ALA A 53 -3.47 11.46 -20.33
CA ALA A 53 -4.22 11.46 -21.59
C ALA A 53 -5.08 10.20 -21.77
N GLU A 54 -4.64 9.07 -21.21
CA GLU A 54 -5.36 7.80 -21.19
C GLU A 54 -6.33 7.67 -19.98
N ASN A 55 -6.48 8.72 -19.18
CA ASN A 55 -7.33 8.76 -17.98
C ASN A 55 -6.98 7.68 -16.94
N ILE A 56 -5.70 7.32 -16.83
CA ILE A 56 -5.20 6.38 -15.84
C ILE A 56 -4.87 7.16 -14.57
N VAL A 57 -5.40 6.72 -13.43
CA VAL A 57 -5.13 7.32 -12.11
C VAL A 57 -3.82 6.77 -11.55
N PHE A 58 -2.90 7.67 -11.19
CA PHE A 58 -1.61 7.36 -10.58
C PHE A 58 -1.20 8.42 -9.56
N LEU A 59 -0.20 8.09 -8.76
CA LEU A 59 0.52 8.96 -7.82
C LEU A 59 1.98 9.04 -8.25
N GLU A 60 2.65 10.15 -7.98
CA GLU A 60 4.08 10.32 -8.32
C GLU A 60 4.93 10.45 -7.06
N ASN A 61 6.20 10.02 -7.11
CA ASN A 61 7.22 10.16 -6.05
C ASN A 61 6.72 9.69 -4.67
N GLN A 62 6.15 8.49 -4.60
CA GLN A 62 5.59 7.94 -3.36
C GLN A 62 6.65 7.17 -2.58
N GLN A 63 6.54 7.18 -1.24
CA GLN A 63 7.38 6.33 -0.37
C GLN A 63 6.64 5.01 -0.11
N LEU A 64 7.17 3.91 -0.65
CA LEU A 64 6.64 2.55 -0.48
C LEU A 64 7.75 1.64 0.06
N GLU A 65 7.47 0.90 1.13
CA GLU A 65 8.45 -0.01 1.77
C GLU A 65 9.81 0.65 2.09
N GLY A 66 9.81 1.96 2.40
CA GLY A 66 11.03 2.71 2.68
C GLY A 66 11.81 3.18 1.44
N TRP A 67 11.24 3.00 0.23
CA TRP A 67 11.82 3.43 -1.04
C TRP A 67 10.94 4.48 -1.73
N GLU A 68 11.59 5.48 -2.35
CA GLU A 68 10.90 6.41 -3.25
C GLU A 68 10.66 5.76 -4.60
N VAL A 69 9.43 5.84 -5.12
CA VAL A 69 9.04 5.33 -6.44
C VAL A 69 8.49 6.43 -7.33
N ASP A 70 8.84 6.42 -8.62
CA ASP A 70 8.50 7.53 -9.53
C ASP A 70 7.01 7.64 -9.83
N ILE A 71 6.36 6.52 -10.19
CA ILE A 71 4.94 6.46 -10.51
C ILE A 71 4.33 5.22 -9.84
N TYR A 72 3.20 5.40 -9.16
CA TYR A 72 2.48 4.34 -8.47
C TYR A 72 1.00 4.34 -8.85
N LEU A 73 0.45 3.17 -9.20
CA LEU A 73 -0.96 2.95 -9.50
C LEU A 73 -1.58 2.08 -8.39
N PRO A 74 -2.21 2.70 -7.35
CA PRO A 74 -2.65 1.98 -6.15
C PRO A 74 -3.62 0.83 -6.41
N ARG A 75 -4.53 1.02 -7.37
CA ARG A 75 -5.55 0.02 -7.70
C ARG A 75 -4.97 -1.30 -8.18
N TYR A 76 -3.78 -1.26 -8.76
CA TYR A 76 -3.15 -2.41 -9.42
C TYR A 76 -1.89 -2.88 -8.70
N TYR A 77 -1.55 -2.25 -7.56
CA TYR A 77 -0.27 -2.45 -6.86
C TYR A 77 0.93 -2.35 -7.84
N LEU A 78 0.85 -1.44 -8.81
CA LEU A 78 1.84 -1.32 -9.88
C LEU A 78 2.72 -0.10 -9.64
N VAL A 79 4.01 -0.35 -9.57
CA VAL A 79 5.09 0.64 -9.49
C VAL A 79 5.77 0.72 -10.85
N VAL A 80 6.01 1.95 -11.32
CA VAL A 80 6.74 2.23 -12.55
C VAL A 80 7.91 3.16 -12.21
N GLU A 81 9.11 2.69 -12.50
CA GLU A 81 10.38 3.41 -12.30
C GLU A 81 10.91 3.87 -13.65
N VAL A 82 11.37 5.12 -13.73
CA VAL A 82 11.98 5.71 -14.91
C VAL A 82 13.45 5.95 -14.61
N ASP A 83 14.25 4.94 -14.91
CA ASP A 83 15.67 4.94 -14.58
C ASP A 83 16.48 5.80 -15.56
N GLY A 84 17.40 6.57 -14.99
CA GLY A 84 18.50 7.19 -15.72
C GLY A 84 19.53 6.14 -16.11
N PHE A 85 20.64 6.55 -16.72
CA PHE A 85 21.74 5.61 -16.98
C PHE A 85 22.11 4.84 -15.70
N TYR A 86 22.17 3.51 -15.80
CA TYR A 86 22.77 2.64 -14.80
C TYR A 86 24.24 3.02 -14.66
N HIS A 87 24.55 3.94 -13.76
CA HIS A 87 25.94 4.29 -13.49
C HIS A 87 26.58 3.20 -12.62
N LEU A 88 27.13 2.18 -13.31
CA LEU A 88 28.42 1.45 -13.17
C LEU A 88 29.00 1.10 -11.78
N SER A 89 28.33 1.43 -10.68
CA SER A 89 28.74 1.13 -9.32
C SER A 89 28.01 -0.12 -8.83
N SER A 90 28.77 -1.13 -8.42
CA SER A 90 28.24 -2.35 -7.80
C SER A 90 27.31 -2.06 -6.61
N LYS A 91 27.58 -0.96 -5.88
CA LYS A 91 26.75 -0.53 -4.75
C LYS A 91 25.36 -0.06 -5.19
N GLN A 92 25.27 0.66 -6.31
CA GLN A 92 23.98 1.13 -6.83
C GLN A 92 23.15 -0.04 -7.35
N GLN A 93 23.78 -0.97 -8.08
CA GLN A 93 23.12 -2.19 -8.55
C GLN A 93 22.57 -3.05 -7.40
N ALA A 94 23.37 -3.26 -6.35
CA ALA A 94 22.92 -3.99 -5.17
C ALA A 94 21.70 -3.32 -4.51
N ARG A 95 21.69 -1.98 -4.45
CA ARG A 95 20.59 -1.20 -3.89
C ARG A 95 19.33 -1.28 -4.74
N ASP A 96 19.46 -1.20 -6.06
CA ASP A 96 18.32 -1.30 -6.98
C ASP A 96 17.71 -2.71 -6.98
N LEU A 97 18.55 -3.75 -6.87
CA LEU A 97 18.11 -5.13 -6.68
C LEU A 97 17.39 -5.32 -5.34
N GLU A 98 17.91 -4.75 -4.26
CA GLU A 98 17.27 -4.80 -2.95
C GLU A 98 15.89 -4.12 -2.98
N LYS A 99 15.80 -2.93 -3.58
CA LYS A 99 14.54 -2.20 -3.77
C LYS A 99 13.53 -3.03 -4.56
N ASP A 100 13.92 -3.57 -5.72
CA ASP A 100 13.03 -4.38 -6.56
C ASP A 100 12.58 -5.65 -5.83
N SER A 101 13.49 -6.32 -5.11
CA SER A 101 13.16 -7.51 -4.32
C SER A 101 12.18 -7.21 -3.19
N GLN A 102 12.36 -6.10 -2.45
CA GLN A 102 11.48 -5.73 -1.35
C GLN A 102 10.08 -5.36 -1.85
N LEU A 103 9.99 -4.56 -2.91
CA LEU A 103 8.71 -4.18 -3.51
C LEU A 103 7.97 -5.42 -4.04
N ARG A 104 8.64 -6.32 -4.75
CA ARG A 104 8.01 -7.56 -5.23
C ARG A 104 7.57 -8.46 -4.09
N ALA A 105 8.37 -8.59 -3.02
CA ALA A 105 8.01 -9.37 -1.84
C ALA A 105 6.78 -8.80 -1.11
N ALA A 106 6.62 -7.47 -1.11
CA ALA A 106 5.43 -6.79 -0.60
C ALA A 106 4.20 -6.90 -1.53
N GLY A 107 4.33 -7.57 -2.68
CA GLY A 107 3.24 -7.84 -3.62
C GLY A 107 3.07 -6.78 -4.71
N TYR A 108 4.01 -5.84 -4.84
CA TYR A 108 3.98 -4.87 -5.93
C TYR A 108 4.46 -5.49 -7.25
N HIS A 109 3.78 -5.11 -8.33
CA HIS A 109 4.30 -5.28 -9.68
C HIS A 109 5.24 -4.11 -9.96
N VAL A 110 6.50 -4.38 -10.34
CA VAL A 110 7.49 -3.35 -10.65
C VAL A 110 7.85 -3.41 -12.14
N LEU A 111 7.61 -2.32 -12.85
CA LEU A 111 8.08 -2.05 -14.20
C LEU A 111 9.17 -0.99 -14.16
N ARG A 112 10.21 -1.17 -14.98
CA ARG A 112 11.31 -0.21 -15.10
C ARG A 112 11.53 0.14 -16.56
N PHE A 113 11.49 1.43 -16.86
CA PHE A 113 11.80 1.97 -18.17
C PHE A 113 13.07 2.80 -18.09
N THR A 114 13.88 2.73 -19.14
CA THR A 114 14.98 3.68 -19.31
C THR A 114 14.45 5.01 -19.83
N ASN A 115 15.16 6.10 -19.53
CA ASN A 115 14.87 7.40 -20.15
C ASN A 115 14.74 7.29 -21.68
N ALA A 116 15.63 6.56 -22.35
CA ALA A 116 15.59 6.38 -23.80
C ALA A 116 14.30 5.72 -24.29
N GLN A 117 13.85 4.64 -23.62
CA GLN A 117 12.58 3.98 -23.95
C GLN A 117 11.40 4.92 -23.78
N VAL A 118 11.35 5.71 -22.71
CA VAL A 118 10.26 6.67 -22.51
C VAL A 118 10.28 7.76 -23.58
N TYR A 119 11.46 8.29 -23.92
CA TYR A 119 11.57 9.35 -24.92
C TYR A 119 11.26 8.91 -26.34
N GLN A 120 11.77 7.74 -26.74
CA GLN A 120 11.66 7.24 -28.12
C GLN A 120 10.39 6.41 -28.33
N GLU A 121 9.99 5.66 -27.29
CA GLU A 121 8.97 4.62 -27.36
C GLU A 121 7.90 4.79 -26.27
N GLY A 122 7.65 6.03 -25.82
CA GLY A 122 6.72 6.28 -24.72
C GLY A 122 5.30 5.73 -24.94
N SER A 123 4.85 5.61 -26.18
CA SER A 123 3.57 4.94 -26.49
C SER A 123 3.61 3.43 -26.21
N LYS A 124 4.74 2.75 -26.46
CA LYS A 124 4.91 1.33 -26.11
C LYS A 124 4.95 1.14 -24.60
N CYS A 125 5.62 2.04 -23.87
CA CYS A 125 5.66 2.00 -22.41
C CYS A 125 4.24 2.06 -21.81
N VAL A 126 3.39 2.95 -22.34
CA VAL A 126 1.99 3.06 -21.92
C VAL A 126 1.19 1.83 -22.30
N GLN A 127 1.42 1.24 -23.48
CA GLN A 127 0.77 -0.01 -23.89
C GLN A 127 1.10 -1.16 -22.93
N GLU A 128 2.35 -1.29 -22.51
CA GLU A 128 2.79 -2.30 -21.54
C GLU A 128 2.10 -2.13 -20.18
N ILE A 129 2.01 -0.89 -19.68
CA ILE A 129 1.25 -0.57 -18.46
C ILE A 129 -0.23 -0.96 -18.63
N LYS A 130 -0.85 -0.61 -19.77
CA LYS A 130 -2.26 -0.94 -20.07
C LYS A 130 -2.49 -2.45 -20.15
N GLN A 131 -1.54 -3.20 -20.68
CA GLN A 131 -1.63 -4.65 -20.75
C GLN A 131 -1.67 -5.26 -19.33
N LEU A 132 -0.77 -4.85 -18.44
CA LEU A 132 -0.80 -5.29 -17.04
C LEU A 132 -2.11 -4.92 -16.34
N ILE A 133 -2.62 -3.70 -16.58
CA ILE A 133 -3.93 -3.27 -16.05
C ILE A 133 -5.05 -4.20 -16.55
N ALA A 134 -5.05 -4.54 -17.85
CA ALA A 134 -6.06 -5.41 -18.44
C ALA A 134 -6.00 -6.84 -17.86
N GLU A 135 -4.80 -7.39 -17.74
CA GLU A 135 -4.55 -8.70 -17.12
C GLU A 135 -4.99 -8.73 -15.65
N HIS A 136 -4.66 -7.70 -14.88
CA HIS A 136 -5.08 -7.57 -13.50
C HIS A 136 -6.62 -7.52 -13.38
N ASN A 137 -7.28 -6.71 -14.22
CA ASN A 137 -8.74 -6.64 -14.26
C ASN A 137 -9.39 -7.97 -14.68
N HIS A 138 -8.75 -8.74 -15.57
CA HIS A 138 -9.21 -10.07 -15.95
C HIS A 138 -9.21 -11.01 -14.74
N LYS A 139 -8.09 -11.08 -14.03
CA LYS A 139 -7.95 -11.91 -12.81
C LYS A 139 -8.99 -11.55 -11.75
N LEU A 140 -9.24 -10.26 -11.53
CA LEU A 140 -10.29 -9.81 -10.60
C LEU A 140 -11.70 -10.25 -11.05
N LYS A 141 -12.00 -10.18 -12.35
CA LYS A 141 -13.29 -10.66 -12.89
C LYS A 141 -13.43 -12.18 -12.76
N GLU A 142 -12.36 -12.95 -12.96
CA GLU A 142 -12.36 -14.40 -12.79
C GLU A 142 -12.54 -14.80 -11.32
N ALA A 143 -11.81 -14.16 -10.41
CA ALA A 143 -11.99 -14.35 -8.97
C ALA A 143 -13.42 -14.01 -8.53
N GLY A 144 -13.99 -12.92 -9.04
CA GLY A 144 -15.39 -12.55 -8.78
C GLY A 144 -16.43 -13.52 -9.37
N LYS A 145 -16.07 -14.31 -10.39
CA LYS A 145 -16.94 -15.39 -10.90
C LYS A 145 -16.93 -16.63 -9.99
N LEU A 146 -15.83 -16.88 -9.28
CA LEU A 146 -15.67 -18.00 -8.35
C LEU A 146 -16.44 -17.79 -7.02
N GLU A 147 -16.88 -16.58 -6.71
CA GLU A 147 -17.69 -16.25 -5.52
C GLU A 147 -19.19 -16.07 -5.78
N LYS A 148 -19.81 -16.98 -6.55
CA LYS A 148 -21.24 -17.21 -6.38
C LYS A 148 -21.44 -18.52 -5.64
N PRO A 149 -21.34 -18.57 -4.30
CA PRO A 149 -21.79 -19.74 -3.59
C PRO A 149 -23.27 -19.93 -3.91
N LYS A 150 -23.58 -21.03 -4.62
CA LYS A 150 -24.95 -21.45 -4.93
C LYS A 150 -25.74 -21.87 -3.67
N MET A 151 -25.20 -21.60 -2.48
CA MET A 151 -25.72 -22.00 -1.18
C MET A 151 -25.72 -20.80 -0.23
N ASN A 152 -26.92 -20.40 0.21
CA ASN A 152 -27.13 -19.34 1.17
C ASN A 152 -26.49 -19.75 2.52
N TRP A 153 -25.40 -19.10 2.92
CA TRP A 153 -24.72 -19.32 4.20
C TRP A 153 -25.68 -19.19 5.40
N GLN A 154 -26.80 -18.47 5.27
CA GLN A 154 -27.85 -18.39 6.29
C GLN A 154 -28.56 -19.73 6.47
N LYS A 155 -28.75 -20.53 5.41
CA LYS A 155 -29.32 -21.89 5.49
C LYS A 155 -28.35 -22.85 6.19
N ARG A 156 -27.06 -22.82 5.80
CA ARG A 156 -26.00 -23.62 6.44
C ARG A 156 -25.87 -23.27 7.94
N LEU A 157 -26.00 -21.98 8.28
CA LEU A 157 -25.96 -21.51 9.65
C LEU A 157 -27.21 -21.95 10.45
N ALA A 158 -28.39 -21.95 9.82
CA ALA A 158 -29.61 -22.46 10.45
C ALA A 158 -29.51 -23.96 10.73
N GLU A 159 -29.00 -24.76 9.78
CA GLU A 159 -28.77 -26.20 9.96
C GLU A 159 -27.78 -26.49 11.10
N LEU A 160 -26.67 -25.76 11.18
CA LEU A 160 -25.69 -25.91 12.26
C LEU A 160 -26.27 -25.52 13.63
N LYS A 161 -27.09 -24.47 13.70
CA LYS A 161 -27.80 -24.09 14.93
C LYS A 161 -28.82 -25.13 15.37
N GLU A 162 -29.51 -25.75 14.41
CA GLU A 162 -30.46 -26.84 14.67
C GLU A 162 -29.73 -28.08 15.21
N GLN A 163 -28.57 -28.42 14.64
CA GLN A 163 -27.72 -29.52 15.09
C GLN A 163 -27.21 -29.31 16.52
N LEU A 164 -26.66 -28.14 16.84
CA LEU A 164 -26.21 -27.82 18.20
C LEU A 164 -27.34 -27.91 19.23
N LYS A 165 -28.54 -27.39 18.91
CA LYS A 165 -29.71 -27.52 19.78
C LYS A 165 -30.14 -28.96 20.01
N ASN A 166 -29.99 -29.82 19.00
CA ASN A 166 -30.34 -31.23 19.13
C ASN A 166 -29.28 -32.03 19.90
N GLU A 167 -28.01 -31.62 19.85
CA GLU A 167 -26.94 -32.14 20.70
C GLU A 167 -27.11 -31.72 22.16
N GLU A 168 -27.42 -30.45 22.42
CA GLU A 168 -27.74 -29.94 23.76
C GLU A 168 -28.95 -30.63 24.40
N LYS A 169 -29.94 -31.05 23.58
CA LYS A 169 -31.09 -31.84 24.04
C LYS A 169 -30.80 -33.33 24.22
N LYS A 170 -29.74 -33.85 23.60
CA LYS A 170 -29.34 -35.26 23.69
C LYS A 170 -28.47 -35.58 24.89
N ASP A 171 -27.99 -34.56 25.61
CA ASP A 171 -27.26 -34.71 26.87
C ASP A 171 -28.11 -34.22 28.06
N PRO A 172 -29.19 -34.95 28.46
CA PRO A 172 -29.90 -34.65 29.69
C PRO A 172 -29.11 -35.23 30.87
N GLY A 173 -28.05 -34.54 31.27
CA GLY A 173 -27.48 -34.62 32.62
C GLY A 173 -26.32 -35.60 32.81
N LEU A 174 -25.12 -35.03 32.94
CA LEU A 174 -24.24 -35.38 34.05
C LEU A 174 -24.45 -34.33 35.16
N ASP A 175 -25.50 -34.58 35.95
CA ASP A 175 -25.64 -34.04 37.29
C ASP A 175 -24.35 -34.37 38.07
N ARG A 176 -23.59 -33.33 38.43
CA ARG A 176 -22.51 -33.43 39.43
C ARG A 176 -22.90 -32.63 40.65
N GLY A 177 -23.97 -33.10 41.32
CA GLY A 177 -24.18 -32.94 42.74
C GLY A 177 -23.55 -34.10 43.52
N GLN A 178 -22.40 -33.86 44.15
CA GLN A 178 -22.00 -34.32 45.48
C GLN A 178 -20.72 -33.60 45.91
#